data_AF-A0A1F9UCY1-F1
#
_entry.id   AF-A0A1F9UCY1-F1
#
_cell.length_a   1.000
_cell.length_b   1.000
_cell.length_c   1.000
_cell.angle_alpha   90.00
_cell.angle_beta   90.00
_cell.angle_gamma   90.00
#
_symmetry.space_group_name_H-M   'P 1'
#
loop_
_entity.id
_entity.type
_entity.pdbx_description
1 polymer ?
#
loop_
_entity_poly.entity_id
_entity_poly.type
_entity_poly.pdbx_seq_one_letter_code
_entity_poly.pdbx_strand_id
1 'polypeptide(L)'
;MEHPLLIVEFLVPEKGKGNDEPVKIPQLAINAQSLRFLNLITEGTVEIEANGLSLRLPDPIRFALHKIIVSQRRSKPDKAAKDMEAGIGVLKLLIEKGRSNEMQNNL
;
A
#
# COMPACT_ATOMS: atom_id res chain seq x y z
N MET A 1 -27.05 1.07 -8.41
CA MET A 1 -26.82 2.52 -8.29
C MET A 1 -25.33 2.71 -8.12
N GLU A 2 -24.61 2.97 -9.21
CA GLU A 2 -23.19 3.34 -9.16
C GLU A 2 -23.11 4.86 -9.22
N HIS A 3 -22.44 5.48 -8.24
CA HIS A 3 -22.22 6.92 -8.23
C HIS A 3 -20.99 7.21 -9.12
N PRO A 4 -21.05 8.13 -10.08
CA PRO A 4 -20.03 8.28 -11.13
C PRO A 4 -18.63 8.68 -10.62
N LEU A 5 -18.52 9.13 -9.36
CA LEU A 5 -17.29 9.62 -8.75
C LEU A 5 -16.84 8.84 -7.51
N LEU A 6 -17.63 7.88 -7.02
CA LEU A 6 -17.32 7.16 -5.78
C LEU A 6 -17.42 5.66 -5.99
N ILE A 7 -16.28 5.00 -5.88
CA ILE A 7 -16.15 3.54 -5.93
C ILE A 7 -15.74 3.07 -4.54
N VAL A 8 -16.45 2.07 -4.02
CA VAL A 8 -16.12 1.40 -2.76
C VAL A 8 -15.78 -0.04 -3.07
N GLU A 9 -14.56 -0.44 -2.72
CA GLU A 9 -14.06 -1.80 -2.86
C GLU A 9 -13.87 -2.43 -1.48
N PHE A 10 -14.24 -3.70 -1.33
CA PHE A 10 -14.03 -4.46 -0.10
C PHE A 10 -12.87 -5.41 -0.31
N LEU A 11 -11.82 -5.27 0.51
CA LEU A 11 -10.57 -5.99 0.35
C LEU A 11 -10.28 -6.83 1.59
N VAL A 12 -9.73 -8.03 1.40
CA VAL A 12 -9.23 -8.88 2.49
C VAL A 12 -7.83 -9.38 2.18
N PRO A 13 -6.96 -9.58 3.19
CA PRO A 13 -5.64 -10.14 2.95
C PRO A 13 -5.72 -11.59 2.48
N GLU A 14 -5.05 -11.90 1.38
CA GLU A 14 -4.87 -13.29 0.95
C GLU A 14 -3.92 -14.03 1.91
N LYS A 15 -4.26 -15.28 2.27
CA LYS A 15 -3.47 -16.13 3.19
C LYS A 15 -3.10 -17.47 2.56
N GLY A 16 -2.01 -18.08 3.03
CA GLY A 16 -1.59 -19.42 2.63
C GLY A 16 -1.13 -19.48 1.17
N LYS A 17 -1.49 -20.56 0.46
CA LYS A 17 -1.10 -20.77 -0.94
C LYS A 17 -1.73 -19.74 -1.89
N GLY A 18 -2.79 -19.05 -1.46
CA GLY A 18 -3.58 -18.15 -2.28
C GLY A 18 -4.42 -18.91 -3.32
N ASN A 19 -5.62 -18.42 -3.57
CA ASN A 19 -6.52 -18.95 -4.58
C ASN A 19 -7.14 -17.83 -5.44
N ASP A 20 -6.77 -16.56 -5.22
CA ASP A 20 -7.31 -15.37 -5.91
C ASP A 20 -8.86 -15.28 -5.90
N GLU A 21 -9.55 -16.10 -5.09
CA GLU A 21 -11.00 -16.13 -5.00
C GLU A 21 -11.52 -15.05 -4.03
N PRO A 22 -12.65 -14.38 -4.35
CA PRO A 22 -13.30 -13.49 -3.40
C PRO A 22 -13.76 -14.22 -2.13
N VAL A 23 -13.63 -13.56 -0.99
CA VAL A 23 -14.11 -14.05 0.29
C VAL A 23 -15.51 -13.52 0.55
N LYS A 24 -16.46 -14.44 0.74
CA LYS A 24 -17.83 -14.09 1.12
C LYS A 24 -17.88 -13.63 2.58
N ILE A 25 -18.55 -12.50 2.83
CA ILE A 25 -18.86 -11.98 4.16
C ILE A 25 -20.39 -11.91 4.27
N PRO A 26 -21.07 -13.04 4.60
CA PRO A 26 -22.52 -13.15 4.52
C PRO A 26 -23.26 -12.15 5.42
N GLN A 27 -22.68 -11.82 6.58
CA GLN A 27 -23.27 -10.89 7.54
C GLN A 27 -23.41 -9.47 6.98
N LEU A 28 -22.60 -9.14 5.97
CA LEU A 28 -22.62 -7.84 5.29
C LEU A 28 -23.12 -7.93 3.85
N ALA A 29 -23.52 -9.12 3.38
CA ALA A 29 -23.87 -9.39 1.99
C ALA A 29 -22.80 -8.94 0.97
N ILE A 30 -21.51 -9.07 1.34
CA ILE A 30 -20.37 -8.61 0.53
C ILE A 30 -19.54 -9.79 0.02
N ASN A 31 -18.99 -9.65 -1.18
CA ASN A 31 -17.90 -10.49 -1.70
C ASN A 31 -16.63 -9.63 -1.73
N ALA A 32 -15.73 -9.84 -0.78
CA ALA A 32 -14.51 -9.06 -0.67
C ALA A 32 -13.41 -9.65 -1.55
N GLN A 33 -12.70 -8.80 -2.30
CA GLN A 33 -11.58 -9.22 -3.11
C GLN A 33 -10.39 -9.60 -2.22
N SER A 34 -9.89 -10.81 -2.42
CA SER A 34 -8.67 -11.27 -1.78
C SER A 34 -7.46 -10.64 -2.48
N LEU A 35 -6.58 -9.98 -1.72
CA LEU A 35 -5.37 -9.35 -2.23
C LEU A 35 -4.13 -9.84 -1.50
N ARG A 36 -3.17 -10.32 -2.29
CA ARG A 36 -1.85 -10.71 -1.77
C ARG A 36 -1.04 -9.48 -1.36
N PHE A 37 -0.32 -9.60 -0.25
CA PHE A 37 0.48 -8.53 0.38
C PHE A 37 -0.31 -7.35 0.93
N LEU A 38 -1.64 -7.43 1.03
CA LEU A 38 -2.43 -6.37 1.65
C LEU A 38 -2.01 -6.10 3.10
N ASN A 39 -1.73 -7.17 3.86
CA ASN A 39 -1.26 -7.09 5.24
C ASN A 39 0.03 -6.27 5.40
N LEU A 40 0.93 -6.33 4.42
CA LEU A 40 2.19 -5.58 4.45
C LEU A 40 1.94 -4.08 4.62
N ILE A 41 0.91 -3.55 3.96
CA ILE A 41 0.58 -2.12 3.99
C ILE A 41 -0.49 -1.75 5.02
N THR A 42 -1.32 -2.69 5.47
CA THR A 42 -2.39 -2.42 6.44
C THR A 42 -1.98 -2.64 7.89
N GLU A 43 -1.02 -3.52 8.19
CA GLU A 43 -0.63 -3.83 9.58
C GLU A 43 0.45 -2.90 10.15
N GLY A 44 1.11 -2.11 9.31
CA GLY A 44 2.08 -1.11 9.75
C GLY A 44 1.78 0.21 9.08
N THR A 45 1.06 1.05 9.81
CA THR A 45 0.59 2.36 9.35
C THR A 45 1.10 3.47 10.24
N VAL A 46 1.21 4.65 9.66
CA VAL A 46 1.43 5.92 10.34
C VAL A 46 0.18 6.78 10.24
N GLU A 47 -0.07 7.59 11.25
CA GLU A 47 -1.13 8.60 11.23
C GLU A 47 -0.51 9.97 11.02
N ILE A 48 -1.06 10.74 10.07
CA ILE A 48 -0.63 12.11 9.78
C ILE A 48 -1.85 13.03 9.75
N GLU A 49 -1.65 14.28 10.15
CA GLU A 49 -2.65 15.33 9.98
C GLU A 49 -2.35 16.13 8.72
N ALA A 50 -3.30 16.21 7.80
CA ALA A 50 -3.17 16.98 6.58
C ALA A 50 -4.49 17.69 6.25
N ASN A 51 -4.43 19.02 6.10
CA ASN A 51 -5.60 19.86 5.80
C ASN A 51 -6.78 19.67 6.78
N GLY A 52 -6.49 19.45 8.07
CA GLY A 52 -7.50 19.20 9.10
C GLY A 52 -8.13 17.81 9.06
N LEU A 53 -7.56 16.88 8.28
CA LEU A 53 -7.97 15.49 8.21
C LEU A 53 -6.88 14.59 8.81
N SER A 54 -7.31 13.66 9.66
CA SER A 54 -6.46 12.58 10.15
C SER A 54 -6.41 11.47 9.10
N LEU A 55 -5.22 11.25 8.53
CA LEU A 55 -4.97 10.27 7.48
C LEU A 55 -4.14 9.11 8.02
N ARG A 56 -4.65 7.89 7.87
CA ARG A 56 -3.88 6.67 8.11
C ARG A 56 -3.24 6.20 6.81
N LEU A 57 -1.92 6.20 6.76
CA LEU A 57 -1.14 5.79 5.60
C LEU A 57 -0.27 4.57 5.95
N PRO A 58 0.08 3.72 4.99
CA PRO A 58 1.10 2.70 5.22
C PRO A 58 2.42 3.36 5.65
N ASP A 59 3.17 2.69 6.53
CA ASP A 59 4.55 3.06 6.80
C ASP A 59 5.32 3.18 5.48
N PRO A 60 6.11 4.25 5.26
CA PRO A 60 6.79 4.49 3.99
C PRO A 60 7.68 3.34 3.51
N ILE A 61 8.38 2.64 4.42
CA ILE A 61 9.23 1.49 4.06
C ILE A 61 8.34 0.32 3.60
N ARG A 62 7.25 0.06 4.34
CA ARG A 62 6.28 -0.98 3.98
C ARG A 62 5.61 -0.70 2.63
N PHE A 63 5.23 0.55 2.36
CA PHE A 63 4.70 0.98 1.06
C PHE A 63 5.70 0.70 -0.07
N ALA A 64 6.95 1.10 0.11
CA ALA A 64 7.98 0.93 -0.91
C ALA A 64 8.26 -0.54 -1.21
N LEU A 65 8.43 -1.36 -0.16
CA LEU A 65 8.62 -2.80 -0.30
C LEU A 65 7.44 -3.46 -1.02
N HIS A 66 6.22 -3.09 -0.63
CA HIS A 66 5.01 -3.57 -1.28
C HIS A 66 5.00 -3.24 -2.79
N LYS A 67 5.32 -1.99 -3.16
CA LYS A 67 5.36 -1.57 -4.56
C LYS A 67 6.38 -2.34 -5.39
N ILE A 68 7.57 -2.60 -4.84
CA ILE A 68 8.61 -3.40 -5.51
C ILE A 68 8.17 -4.86 -5.68
N ILE A 69 7.52 -5.46 -4.68
CA ILE A 69 6.99 -6.84 -4.79
C ILE A 69 5.89 -6.91 -5.84
N VAL A 70 4.94 -5.98 -5.81
CA VAL A 70 3.79 -5.96 -6.73
C VAL A 70 4.22 -5.67 -8.16
N SER A 71 5.24 -4.84 -8.39
CA SER A 71 5.72 -4.54 -9.74
C SER A 71 6.15 -5.80 -10.49
N GLN A 72 6.78 -6.76 -9.80
CA GLN A 72 7.20 -8.05 -10.40
C GLN A 72 6.03 -8.97 -10.77
N ARG A 73 4.81 -8.64 -10.34
CA ARG A 73 3.61 -9.46 -10.51
C ARG A 73 2.58 -8.82 -11.44
N ARG A 74 2.87 -7.62 -11.97
CA ARG A 74 2.00 -6.93 -12.94
C ARG A 74 2.16 -7.56 -14.31
N SER A 75 1.05 -7.82 -14.99
CA SER A 75 1.05 -8.23 -16.40
C SER A 75 1.35 -7.09 -17.38
N LYS A 76 1.08 -5.84 -16.99
CA LYS A 76 1.29 -4.65 -17.83
C LYS A 76 2.64 -3.99 -17.52
N PRO A 77 3.62 -3.98 -18.44
CA PRO A 77 4.96 -3.45 -18.20
C PRO A 77 4.96 -1.99 -17.73
N ASP A 78 4.13 -1.11 -18.33
CA ASP A 78 4.07 0.30 -17.93
C ASP A 78 3.60 0.48 -16.49
N LYS A 79 2.70 -0.39 -16.01
CA LYS A 79 2.24 -0.37 -14.61
C LYS A 79 3.31 -0.93 -13.68
N ALA A 80 4.02 -1.97 -14.11
CA ALA A 80 5.17 -2.52 -13.38
C ALA A 80 6.25 -1.45 -13.18
N ALA A 81 6.64 -0.75 -14.26
CA ALA A 81 7.65 0.29 -14.21
C ALA A 81 7.25 1.44 -13.27
N LYS A 82 6.01 1.92 -13.35
CA LYS A 82 5.49 2.96 -12.45
C LYS A 82 5.47 2.54 -10.99
N ASP A 83 5.07 1.30 -10.70
CA ASP A 83 5.08 0.78 -9.33
C ASP A 83 6.53 0.66 -8.80
N MET A 84 7.46 0.18 -9.63
CA MET A 84 8.89 0.11 -9.28
C MET A 84 9.48 1.50 -9.01
N GLU A 85 9.22 2.47 -9.89
CA GLU A 85 9.68 3.86 -9.73
C GLU A 85 9.15 4.47 -8.43
N ALA A 86 7.86 4.29 -8.13
CA ALA A 86 7.27 4.76 -6.88
C ALA A 86 7.94 4.13 -5.65
N GLY A 87 8.19 2.82 -5.67
CA GLY A 87 8.87 2.13 -4.57
C GLY A 87 10.30 2.64 -4.36
N ILE A 88 11.09 2.74 -5.43
CA ILE A 88 12.46 3.24 -5.38
C ILE A 88 12.49 4.71 -4.93
N GLY A 89 11.58 5.54 -5.43
CA GLY A 89 11.50 6.96 -5.08
C GLY A 89 11.29 7.19 -3.59
N VAL A 90 10.38 6.42 -2.98
CA VAL A 90 10.16 6.48 -1.52
C VAL A 90 11.40 6.03 -0.74
N LEU A 91 12.08 4.94 -1.14
CA LEU A 91 13.32 4.51 -0.46
C LEU A 91 14.43 5.56 -0.54
N LYS A 92 14.63 6.18 -1.70
CA LYS A 92 15.61 7.26 -1.87
C LYS A 92 15.34 8.42 -0.91
N LEU A 93 14.08 8.88 -0.85
CA LEU A 93 13.68 9.96 0.05
C LEU A 93 13.95 9.60 1.52
N LEU A 94 13.66 8.36 1.93
CA LEU A 94 13.91 7.92 3.31
C LEU A 94 15.40 7.89 3.65
N ILE A 95 16.25 7.42 2.73
CA ILE A 95 17.71 7.43 2.90
C ILE A 95 18.24 8.87 3.03
N GLU A 96 17.78 9.79 2.18
CA GLU A 96 18.17 11.20 2.22
C GLU A 96 17.76 11.87 3.54
N LYS A 97 16.54 11.58 4.02
CA LYS A 97 16.06 12.08 5.32
C LYS A 97 16.83 11.49 6.50
N GLY A 98 17.11 10.19 6.49
CA GLY A 98 17.92 9.53 7.53
C GLY A 98 19.30 10.17 7.67
N ARG A 99 20.01 10.36 6.55
CA ARG A 99 21.32 11.03 6.51
C ARG A 99 21.27 12.47 7.05
N SER A 100 20.22 13.21 6.71
CA SER A 100 20.05 14.60 7.17
C SER A 100 19.87 14.66 8.69
N ASN A 101 19.11 13.73 9.28
CA ASN A 101 18.90 13.66 10.73
C ASN A 101 20.19 13.28 11.47
N GLU A 102 20.99 12.35 10.92
CA GLU A 102 22.31 12.00 11.47
C GLU A 102 23.27 13.19 11.46
N MET A 103 23.27 14.02 10.42
CA MET A 103 24.10 15.22 10.37
C MET A 103 23.67 16.30 11.37
N GLN A 104 22.37 16.45 11.64
CA GLN A 104 21.86 17.41 12.62
C GLN A 104 22.12 17.00 14.07
N ASN A 105 22.13 15.69 14.37
CA ASN A 105 22.40 15.18 15.71
C ASN A 105 23.90 15.17 16.10
N ASN A 106 24.79 15.50 15.15
CA ASN A 106 26.25 15.55 15.34
C ASN A 106 26.82 16.99 15.35
N LEU A 107 25.95 18.00 15.45
CA LEU A 107 26.27 19.42 15.62
C LEU A 107 25.71 19.92 16.96
#